data_AF-A0ABD7CTK9-F1
#
_entry.id   AF-A0ABD7CTK9-F1
#
_cell.length_a   1.000
_cell.length_b   1.000
_cell.length_c   1.000
_cell.angle_alpha   90.00
_cell.angle_beta   90.00
_cell.angle_gamma   90.00
#
_symmetry.space_group_name_H-M   'P 1'
#
loop_
_entity.id
_entity.type
_entity.pdbx_description
1 polymer ?
#
loop_
_entity_poly.entity_id
_entity_poly.type
_entity_poly.pdbx_seq_one_letter_code
_entity_poly.pdbx_strand_id
1 'polypeptide(L)'
;MSLTVRRRRVPFRAVALALTLAALPAMTTGTGTPGNSASGSPSLEGLWQSTGYGTVVSVGERRLRTYETTRVSCLPGRLEAERSGSSRADGAVDFTPADSEEAGRITLTPGSDDSGDVIRLRFADNAGFRTLHRVHELPERCGHKPPTDPRAVFDTFWQTYAENYPSFPAKGVDWAAVRDRYRPAITADTTDAELFGVLEDMIKPLHDAHTSIVAGRKQRFVGRRADTEAPTSDTVTKIEKATAASVGTPQQRWGLGAIGYADLPGRIGYLRITRFADFTEDGDYARDRAELDKALDAVFTEPRTHGSKALRALVIDLRFNGGGSDPLGLRIASRLTARAYTAYTKQARDNTVAAERFTSAQPIEVSPRTGDPVYTGPLAVLTGRLTVSAGETFTQALMNRSPAPVRIGENTQGAFSDTMDRVLPNGWTFTLPNERYLASNGRAFDGTGIAPTIRVPVFTDEDFAARRDGALARARELFG
;
A
#
# COMPACT_ATOMS: atom_id res chain seq x y z
N MET A 1 -3.95 16.92 12.52
CA MET A 1 -3.84 16.22 13.82
C MET A 1 -2.53 15.44 13.84
N SER A 2 -1.57 15.88 14.66
CA SER A 2 -0.32 15.14 14.88
C SER A 2 -0.61 13.85 15.65
N LEU A 3 -0.50 12.71 15.00
CA LEU A 3 -0.47 11.41 15.67
C LEU A 3 0.83 11.31 16.47
N THR A 4 0.70 11.47 17.78
CA THR A 4 1.81 11.36 18.73
C THR A 4 1.95 9.88 19.09
N VAL A 5 2.89 9.18 18.44
CA VAL A 5 3.21 7.79 18.75
C VAL A 5 3.90 7.72 20.12
N ARG A 6 3.15 7.35 21.16
CA ARG A 6 3.72 6.98 22.47
C ARG A 6 4.12 5.51 22.45
N ARG A 7 5.39 5.21 22.18
CA ARG A 7 5.97 3.89 22.47
C ARG A 7 6.16 3.75 23.98
N ARG A 8 5.42 2.86 24.64
CA ARG A 8 5.69 2.42 26.03
C ARG A 8 6.58 1.18 26.00
N ARG A 9 7.66 1.19 26.78
CA ARG A 9 8.49 0.01 27.08
C ARG A 9 7.74 -0.89 28.06
N VAL A 10 7.69 -2.20 27.81
CA VAL A 10 7.25 -3.22 28.77
C VAL A 10 8.48 -3.97 29.29
N PRO A 11 8.60 -4.23 30.62
CA PRO A 11 9.79 -4.82 31.20
C PRO A 11 9.87 -6.34 30.99
N PHE A 12 11.10 -6.85 30.89
CA PHE A 12 11.45 -8.26 30.87
C PHE A 12 10.85 -9.01 32.07
N ARG A 13 10.16 -10.12 31.82
CA ARG A 13 9.86 -11.15 32.83
C ARG A 13 10.71 -12.39 32.56
N ALA A 14 11.46 -12.81 33.58
CA ALA A 14 12.25 -14.02 33.60
C ALA A 14 11.35 -15.27 33.52
N VAL A 15 11.70 -16.20 32.65
CA VAL A 15 11.04 -17.51 32.52
C VAL A 15 11.73 -18.49 33.48
N ALA A 16 10.95 -19.09 34.37
CA ALA A 16 11.38 -20.15 35.25
C ALA A 16 11.46 -21.49 34.51
N LEU A 17 12.57 -22.20 34.72
CA LEU A 17 12.89 -23.51 34.17
C LEU A 17 12.10 -24.59 34.93
N ALA A 18 11.35 -25.44 34.22
CA ALA A 18 10.77 -26.66 34.79
C ALA A 18 11.32 -27.88 34.04
N LEU A 19 12.13 -28.66 34.74
CA LEU A 19 12.60 -30.00 34.39
C LEU A 19 11.47 -31.01 34.60
N THR A 20 11.24 -31.91 33.64
CA THR A 20 10.77 -33.28 33.97
C THR A 20 11.13 -34.32 32.90
N LEU A 21 11.88 -35.30 33.41
CA LEU A 21 11.99 -36.74 33.13
C LEU A 21 12.12 -37.30 31.69
N ALA A 22 13.26 -37.95 31.54
CA ALA A 22 13.60 -38.92 30.51
C ALA A 22 12.82 -40.24 30.63
N ALA A 23 12.50 -40.83 29.48
CA ALA A 23 12.23 -42.25 29.32
C ALA A 23 13.10 -42.78 28.17
N LEU A 24 13.88 -43.84 28.44
CA LEU A 24 14.80 -44.50 27.51
C LEU A 24 14.05 -45.42 26.52
N PRO A 25 14.62 -45.70 25.33
CA PRO A 25 13.92 -46.34 24.22
C PRO A 25 13.99 -47.87 24.26
N ALA A 26 12.93 -48.52 23.79
CA ALA A 26 12.94 -49.93 23.41
C ALA A 26 13.44 -50.07 21.97
N MET A 27 14.55 -50.77 21.77
CA MET A 27 15.07 -51.10 20.44
C MET A 27 14.25 -52.23 19.83
N THR A 28 13.69 -51.99 18.65
CA THR A 28 13.25 -53.04 17.74
C THR A 28 13.92 -52.82 16.39
N THR A 29 14.74 -53.80 15.99
CA THR A 29 15.46 -53.84 14.72
C THR A 29 14.49 -54.27 13.62
N GLY A 30 13.97 -53.30 12.87
CA GLY A 30 13.22 -53.54 11.64
C GLY A 30 14.06 -53.16 10.43
N THR A 31 14.47 -54.15 9.65
CA THR A 31 15.09 -53.99 8.33
C THR A 31 14.07 -53.40 7.35
N GLY A 32 14.12 -52.08 7.14
CA GLY A 32 13.38 -51.37 6.10
C GLY A 32 14.36 -50.78 5.10
N THR A 33 14.19 -51.15 3.84
CA THR A 33 14.82 -50.60 2.64
C THR A 33 14.93 -49.06 2.69
N PRO A 34 16.04 -48.45 2.22
CA PRO A 34 16.08 -47.00 2.05
C PRO A 34 15.15 -46.64 0.89
N GLY A 35 13.92 -46.26 1.23
CA GLY A 35 13.04 -45.54 0.34
C GLY A 35 13.71 -44.20 0.01
N ASN A 36 14.21 -44.08 -1.21
CA ASN A 36 14.73 -42.83 -1.73
C ASN A 36 13.55 -41.91 -2.06
N SER A 37 12.96 -41.32 -1.02
CA SER A 37 11.98 -40.24 -1.13
C SER A 37 12.57 -38.97 -0.53
N ALA A 38 13.54 -38.40 -1.25
CA ALA A 38 13.97 -37.02 -1.04
C ALA A 38 13.48 -36.16 -2.21
N SER A 39 12.16 -36.11 -2.40
CA SER A 39 11.52 -35.01 -3.14
C SER A 39 11.18 -33.90 -2.14
N GLY A 40 12.21 -33.33 -1.51
CA GLY A 40 12.03 -32.13 -0.70
C GLY A 40 11.93 -30.94 -1.64
N SER A 41 10.94 -30.06 -1.45
CA SER A 41 10.93 -28.77 -2.15
C SER A 41 12.25 -28.03 -1.87
N PRO A 42 12.86 -27.37 -2.87
CA PRO A 42 14.11 -26.63 -2.66
C PRO A 42 13.96 -25.61 -1.53
N SER A 43 14.99 -25.51 -0.68
CA SER A 43 14.94 -24.63 0.49
C SER A 43 14.76 -23.17 0.08
N LEU A 44 13.88 -22.46 0.79
CA LEU A 44 13.70 -21.01 0.64
C LEU A 44 14.79 -20.21 1.36
N GLU A 45 15.66 -20.87 2.13
CA GLU A 45 16.79 -20.24 2.80
C GLU A 45 17.88 -19.83 1.78
N GLY A 46 18.58 -18.74 2.11
CA GLY A 46 19.62 -18.15 1.26
C GLY A 46 19.38 -16.67 0.97
N LEU A 47 20.10 -16.18 -0.04
CA LEU A 47 20.04 -14.79 -0.48
C LEU A 47 19.24 -14.68 -1.77
N TRP A 48 18.41 -13.65 -1.85
CA TRP A 48 17.44 -13.48 -2.93
C TRP A 48 17.39 -12.04 -3.40
N GLN A 49 17.79 -11.76 -4.65
CA GLN A 49 17.70 -10.45 -5.27
C GLN A 49 16.29 -10.22 -5.82
N SER A 50 15.64 -9.14 -5.40
CA SER A 50 14.35 -8.72 -5.96
C SER A 50 14.50 -8.11 -7.36
N THR A 51 13.54 -8.42 -8.23
CA THR A 51 13.39 -7.77 -9.54
C THR A 51 12.64 -6.46 -9.39
N GLY A 52 13.25 -5.36 -9.82
CA GLY A 52 12.64 -4.03 -9.80
C GLY A 52 12.43 -3.36 -8.44
N TYR A 53 13.00 -3.86 -7.33
CA TYR A 53 12.88 -3.19 -6.02
C TYR A 53 14.22 -2.84 -5.40
N GLY A 54 15.36 -3.06 -6.08
CA GLY A 54 16.69 -2.73 -5.53
C GLY A 54 16.88 -3.27 -4.11
N THR A 55 16.51 -4.53 -3.86
CA THR A 55 16.54 -5.13 -2.52
C THR A 55 17.06 -6.56 -2.61
N VAL A 56 18.02 -6.91 -1.76
CA VAL A 56 18.38 -8.32 -1.49
C VAL A 56 17.70 -8.75 -0.19
N VAL A 57 17.11 -9.93 -0.19
CA VAL A 57 16.44 -10.55 0.96
C VAL A 57 17.29 -11.73 1.42
N SER A 58 17.74 -11.68 2.67
CA SER A 58 18.40 -12.79 3.34
C SER A 58 17.37 -13.56 4.15
N VAL A 59 17.17 -14.83 3.81
CA VAL A 59 16.22 -15.73 4.46
C VAL A 59 17.01 -16.80 5.19
N GLY A 60 16.95 -16.78 6.52
CA GLY A 60 17.51 -17.85 7.36
C GLY A 60 16.41 -18.68 8.02
N GLU A 61 16.82 -19.69 8.79
CA GLU A 61 15.91 -20.62 9.48
C GLU A 61 14.87 -19.94 10.37
N ARG A 62 15.20 -18.78 10.95
CA ARG A 62 14.33 -18.07 11.93
C ARG A 62 13.98 -16.66 11.54
N ARG A 63 14.76 -16.03 10.67
CA ARG A 63 14.68 -14.60 10.38
C ARG A 63 14.82 -14.30 8.91
N LEU A 64 14.10 -13.28 8.48
CA LEU A 64 14.23 -12.62 7.19
C LEU A 64 14.79 -11.22 7.43
N ARG A 65 15.77 -10.81 6.63
CA ARG A 65 16.32 -9.45 6.61
C ARG A 65 16.44 -8.92 5.20
N THR A 66 16.39 -7.61 5.05
CA THR A 66 16.54 -6.94 3.77
C THR A 66 17.79 -6.08 3.71
N TYR A 67 18.32 -5.91 2.51
CA TYR A 67 19.39 -4.98 2.17
C TYR A 67 18.91 -4.13 1.01
N GLU A 68 18.90 -2.82 1.17
CA GLU A 68 18.56 -1.85 0.13
C GLU A 68 19.78 -1.61 -0.74
N THR A 69 19.68 -1.97 -2.02
CA THR A 69 20.79 -1.94 -2.96
C THR A 69 20.53 -0.94 -4.08
N THR A 70 21.57 -0.20 -4.44
CA THR A 70 21.67 0.58 -5.67
C THR A 70 23.02 0.32 -6.32
N ARG A 71 23.28 0.88 -7.50
CA ARG A 71 24.62 0.80 -8.09
C ARG A 71 25.72 1.50 -7.27
N VAL A 72 25.35 2.43 -6.38
CA VAL A 72 26.32 3.22 -5.58
C VAL A 72 26.30 2.90 -4.09
N SER A 73 25.29 2.18 -3.60
CA SER A 73 25.11 1.92 -2.17
C SER A 73 24.56 0.52 -1.89
N CYS A 74 24.89 0.02 -0.70
CA CYS A 74 24.15 -1.06 -0.06
C CYS A 74 23.97 -0.70 1.42
N LEU A 75 22.73 -0.71 1.88
CA LEU A 75 22.36 -0.34 3.24
C LEU A 75 21.51 -1.46 3.86
N PRO A 76 21.61 -1.72 5.18
CA PRO A 76 20.63 -2.55 5.85
C PRO A 76 19.22 -1.98 5.62
N GLY A 77 18.31 -2.80 5.10
CA GLY A 77 16.93 -2.42 4.90
C GLY A 77 16.16 -2.42 6.22
N ARG A 78 15.02 -1.73 6.24
CA ARG A 78 14.20 -1.62 7.46
C ARG A 78 13.42 -2.88 7.82
N LEU A 79 13.27 -3.81 6.87
CA LEU A 79 12.48 -5.01 7.10
C LEU A 79 13.33 -6.12 7.73
N GLU A 80 13.05 -6.39 9.00
CA GLU A 80 13.34 -7.65 9.68
C GLU A 80 12.03 -8.36 10.02
N ALA A 81 11.99 -9.69 9.88
CA ALA A 81 10.81 -10.48 10.21
C ALA A 81 11.19 -11.85 10.78
N GLU A 82 10.35 -12.40 11.66
CA GLU A 82 10.56 -13.69 12.32
C GLU A 82 9.64 -14.76 11.74
N ARG A 83 10.19 -15.96 11.52
CA ARG A 83 9.45 -17.08 10.91
C ARG A 83 8.28 -17.49 11.80
N SER A 84 7.10 -17.61 11.20
CA SER A 84 5.85 -17.95 11.86
C SER A 84 5.53 -19.43 11.65
N GLY A 85 6.28 -20.30 12.33
CA GLY A 85 6.06 -21.76 12.31
C GLY A 85 6.79 -22.52 11.19
N SER A 86 6.38 -23.77 10.97
CA SER A 86 6.94 -24.65 9.93
C SER A 86 6.47 -24.26 8.53
N SER A 87 7.13 -24.79 7.51
CA SER A 87 6.68 -24.61 6.12
C SER A 87 5.29 -25.21 5.94
N ARG A 88 4.47 -24.56 5.12
CA ARG A 88 3.13 -25.02 4.73
C ARG A 88 3.25 -26.20 3.75
N ALA A 89 2.14 -26.90 3.52
CA ALA A 89 2.08 -28.06 2.62
C ALA A 89 2.44 -27.72 1.16
N ASP A 90 2.22 -26.48 0.74
CA ASP A 90 2.58 -25.94 -0.58
C ASP A 90 4.03 -25.40 -0.63
N GLY A 91 4.82 -25.64 0.42
CA GLY A 91 6.19 -25.15 0.54
C GLY A 91 6.30 -23.67 0.94
N ALA A 92 5.19 -22.95 1.11
CA ALA A 92 5.23 -21.55 1.51
C ALA A 92 5.65 -21.38 2.98
N VAL A 93 6.28 -20.25 3.28
CA VAL A 93 6.78 -19.92 4.62
C VAL A 93 6.30 -18.52 4.99
N ASP A 94 5.75 -18.41 6.20
CA ASP A 94 5.29 -17.15 6.74
C ASP A 94 6.32 -16.50 7.67
N PHE A 95 6.38 -15.18 7.61
CA PHE A 95 7.16 -14.35 8.51
C PHE A 95 6.27 -13.22 9.06
N THR A 96 6.49 -12.88 10.33
CA THR A 96 5.86 -11.75 11.01
C THR A 96 6.91 -10.64 11.17
N PRO A 97 6.68 -9.44 10.62
CA PRO A 97 7.59 -8.30 10.78
C PRO A 97 7.91 -8.03 12.26
N ALA A 98 9.18 -7.79 12.58
CA ALA A 98 9.64 -7.65 13.96
C ALA A 98 9.32 -6.27 14.58
N ASP A 99 9.29 -5.21 13.75
CA ASP A 99 9.26 -3.81 14.20
C ASP A 99 8.05 -3.00 13.71
N SER A 100 7.10 -3.63 13.01
CA SER A 100 5.92 -2.97 12.46
C SER A 100 4.66 -3.76 12.81
N GLU A 101 3.82 -3.18 13.68
CA GLU A 101 2.48 -3.70 13.99
C GLU A 101 1.50 -3.48 12.82
N GLU A 102 1.80 -2.52 11.95
CA GLU A 102 1.00 -2.16 10.76
C GLU A 102 1.29 -3.09 9.56
N ALA A 103 2.51 -3.61 9.44
CA ALA A 103 2.92 -4.39 8.27
C ALA A 103 2.26 -5.77 8.25
N GLY A 104 1.61 -6.08 7.14
CA GLY A 104 1.00 -7.39 6.92
C GLY A 104 2.02 -8.54 7.03
N ARG A 105 1.52 -9.73 7.38
CA ARG A 105 2.28 -10.99 7.32
C ARG A 105 2.99 -11.11 5.97
N ILE A 106 4.25 -11.52 6.00
CA ILE A 106 5.03 -11.80 4.79
C ILE A 106 4.93 -13.28 4.49
N THR A 107 4.65 -13.62 3.24
CA THR A 107 4.68 -15.01 2.78
C THR A 107 5.69 -15.13 1.64
N LEU A 108 6.65 -16.04 1.81
CA LEU A 108 7.51 -16.53 0.74
C LEU A 108 6.92 -17.80 0.16
N THR A 109 6.83 -17.89 -1.16
CA THR A 109 6.35 -19.08 -1.87
C THR A 109 7.36 -19.50 -2.92
N PRO A 110 7.64 -20.80 -3.09
CA PRO A 110 8.42 -21.29 -4.22
C PRO A 110 7.93 -20.72 -5.56
N GLY A 111 8.87 -20.46 -6.47
CA GLY A 111 8.57 -20.17 -7.86
C GLY A 111 7.89 -21.35 -8.54
N SER A 112 7.28 -21.09 -9.69
CA SER A 112 6.70 -22.13 -10.54
C SER A 112 7.73 -22.80 -11.44
N ASP A 113 9.01 -22.46 -11.30
CA ASP A 113 10.10 -23.06 -12.05
C ASP A 113 10.73 -24.21 -11.28
N ASP A 114 11.11 -25.26 -12.00
CA ASP A 114 11.73 -26.45 -11.40
C ASP A 114 13.16 -26.18 -10.89
N SER A 115 13.70 -24.98 -11.11
CA SER A 115 15.06 -24.59 -10.72
C SER A 115 15.21 -24.44 -9.20
N GLY A 116 14.15 -24.03 -8.50
CA GLY A 116 14.24 -23.61 -7.10
C GLY A 116 14.99 -22.29 -6.87
N ASP A 117 15.25 -21.53 -7.94
CA ASP A 117 16.00 -20.27 -7.94
C ASP A 117 15.12 -19.03 -8.12
N VAL A 118 13.79 -19.21 -8.17
CA VAL A 118 12.83 -18.11 -8.10
C VAL A 118 11.89 -18.33 -6.93
N ILE A 119 11.58 -17.27 -6.19
CA ILE A 119 10.54 -17.26 -5.17
C ILE A 119 9.68 -16.00 -5.29
N ARG A 120 8.47 -16.05 -4.72
CA ARG A 120 7.57 -14.90 -4.63
C ARG A 120 7.46 -14.44 -3.19
N LEU A 121 7.66 -13.15 -2.97
CA LEU A 121 7.44 -12.49 -1.68
C LEU A 121 6.13 -11.70 -1.74
N ARG A 122 5.22 -11.94 -0.79
CA ARG A 122 3.93 -11.26 -0.66
C ARG A 122 3.83 -10.59 0.70
N PHE A 123 3.31 -9.37 0.72
CA PHE A 123 2.85 -8.69 1.93
C PHE A 123 1.32 -8.82 1.98
N ALA A 124 0.75 -9.19 3.13
CA ALA A 124 -0.69 -9.44 3.24
C ALA A 124 -1.56 -8.20 2.96
N ASP A 125 -1.00 -7.02 3.19
CA ASP A 125 -1.57 -5.68 3.03
C ASP A 125 -1.32 -5.04 1.65
N ASN A 126 -0.57 -5.72 0.77
CA ASN A 126 -0.34 -5.25 -0.61
C ASN A 126 -1.02 -6.17 -1.64
N ALA A 127 -1.46 -5.60 -2.75
CA ALA A 127 -1.90 -6.37 -3.90
C ALA A 127 -0.70 -6.83 -4.75
N GLY A 128 -0.66 -8.11 -5.11
CA GLY A 128 0.39 -8.70 -5.96
C GLY A 128 1.53 -9.38 -5.18
N PHE A 129 2.71 -9.47 -5.81
CA PHE A 129 3.92 -10.08 -5.25
C PHE A 129 5.20 -9.47 -5.81
N ARG A 130 6.33 -9.68 -5.13
CA ARG A 130 7.67 -9.39 -5.64
C ARG A 130 8.35 -10.68 -6.07
N THR A 131 8.92 -10.71 -7.27
CA THR A 131 9.74 -11.84 -7.73
C THR A 131 11.15 -11.66 -7.16
N LEU A 132 11.69 -12.72 -6.57
CA LEU A 132 13.07 -12.77 -6.10
C LEU A 132 13.82 -13.91 -6.78
N HIS A 133 15.08 -13.66 -7.13
CA HIS A 133 15.98 -14.61 -7.77
C HIS A 133 17.13 -14.96 -6.82
N ARG A 134 17.49 -16.24 -6.75
CA ARG A 134 18.57 -16.70 -5.88
C ARG A 134 19.89 -16.06 -6.28
N VAL A 135 20.67 -15.64 -5.29
CA VAL A 135 22.05 -15.19 -5.45
C VAL A 135 22.95 -15.89 -4.44
N HIS A 136 24.23 -16.08 -4.79
CA HIS A 136 25.16 -16.84 -3.95
C HIS A 136 25.82 -16.01 -2.86
N GLU A 137 25.94 -14.70 -3.09
CA GLU A 137 26.57 -13.76 -2.16
C GLU A 137 25.84 -12.42 -2.16
N LEU A 138 26.01 -11.67 -1.07
CA LEU A 138 25.58 -10.28 -1.04
C LEU A 138 26.44 -9.48 -2.02
N PRO A 139 25.89 -8.44 -2.67
CA PRO A 139 26.71 -7.51 -3.44
C PRO A 139 27.90 -7.02 -2.63
N GLU A 140 29.10 -6.97 -3.23
CA GLU A 140 30.37 -6.64 -2.56
C GLU A 140 30.25 -5.40 -1.64
N ARG A 141 29.56 -4.36 -2.12
CA ARG A 141 29.34 -3.11 -1.37
C ARG A 141 28.60 -3.31 -0.05
N CYS A 142 27.79 -4.36 0.11
CA CYS A 142 27.11 -4.70 1.36
C CYS A 142 28.06 -5.14 2.47
N GLY A 143 29.29 -5.54 2.12
CA GLY A 143 30.35 -5.85 3.10
C GLY A 143 30.98 -4.61 3.73
N HIS A 144 30.63 -3.40 3.27
CA HIS A 144 31.24 -2.15 3.71
C HIS A 144 30.18 -1.17 4.23
N LYS A 145 30.52 -0.44 5.29
CA LYS A 145 29.68 0.67 5.74
C LYS A 145 29.78 1.82 4.71
N PRO A 146 28.67 2.28 4.12
CA PRO A 146 28.73 3.38 3.15
C PRO A 146 29.18 4.67 3.83
N PRO A 147 29.93 5.55 3.12
CA PRO A 147 30.29 6.86 3.63
C PRO A 147 29.05 7.67 3.98
N THR A 148 29.14 8.44 5.07
CA THR A 148 28.02 9.26 5.58
C THR A 148 28.21 10.74 5.26
N ASP A 149 29.20 11.09 4.44
CA ASP A 149 29.43 12.48 4.03
C ASP A 149 28.29 12.99 3.11
N PRO A 150 28.10 14.32 3.02
CA PRO A 150 27.00 14.90 2.27
C PRO A 150 26.91 14.45 0.80
N ARG A 151 28.06 14.23 0.14
CA ARG A 151 28.08 13.80 -1.27
C ARG A 151 27.58 12.37 -1.41
N ALA A 152 28.00 11.47 -0.51
CA ALA A 152 27.54 10.07 -0.52
C ALA A 152 26.05 9.93 -0.19
N VAL A 153 25.55 10.74 0.74
CA VAL A 153 24.12 10.81 1.06
C VAL A 153 23.31 11.29 -0.15
N PHE A 154 23.76 12.37 -0.79
CA PHE A 154 23.15 12.87 -2.01
C PHE A 154 23.14 11.82 -3.13
N ASP A 155 24.29 11.19 -3.40
CA ASP A 155 24.41 10.21 -4.49
C ASP A 155 23.51 8.99 -4.24
N THR A 156 23.41 8.54 -2.99
CA THR A 156 22.51 7.44 -2.63
C THR A 156 21.06 7.83 -2.90
N PHE A 157 20.62 8.98 -2.40
CA PHE A 157 19.25 9.48 -2.62
C PHE A 157 18.93 9.61 -4.11
N TRP A 158 19.79 10.29 -4.86
CA TRP A 158 19.62 10.51 -6.29
C TRP A 158 19.58 9.18 -7.06
N GLN A 159 20.50 8.26 -6.75
CA GLN A 159 20.61 6.97 -7.44
C GLN A 159 19.40 6.07 -7.15
N THR A 160 18.88 6.08 -5.92
CA THR A 160 17.67 5.32 -5.58
C THR A 160 16.47 5.81 -6.40
N TYR A 161 16.25 7.12 -6.48
CA TYR A 161 15.20 7.67 -7.34
C TYR A 161 15.44 7.35 -8.82
N ALA A 162 16.70 7.44 -9.29
CA ALA A 162 17.06 7.15 -10.67
C ALA A 162 16.77 5.70 -11.09
N GLU A 163 16.87 4.74 -10.17
CA GLU A 163 16.63 3.33 -10.42
C GLU A 163 15.16 2.90 -10.21
N ASN A 164 14.43 3.61 -9.34
CA ASN A 164 13.15 3.11 -8.81
C ASN A 164 11.93 4.03 -9.08
N TYR A 165 12.08 5.35 -9.18
CA TYR A 165 10.91 6.23 -9.35
C TYR A 165 10.25 6.10 -10.74
N PRO A 166 8.97 5.70 -10.86
CA PRO A 166 8.38 5.26 -12.14
C PRO A 166 7.89 6.39 -13.05
N SER A 167 7.77 7.62 -12.53
CA SER A 167 6.88 8.62 -13.12
C SER A 167 7.57 9.91 -13.58
N PHE A 168 8.90 9.95 -13.72
CA PHE A 168 9.61 11.17 -14.15
C PHE A 168 9.05 11.81 -15.44
N PRO A 169 8.78 11.06 -16.54
CA PRO A 169 8.19 11.65 -17.74
C PRO A 169 6.81 12.24 -17.51
N ALA A 170 5.97 11.55 -16.73
CA ALA A 170 4.62 12.03 -16.40
C ALA A 170 4.64 13.30 -15.54
N LYS A 171 5.73 13.53 -14.80
CA LYS A 171 5.96 14.75 -14.02
C LYS A 171 6.71 15.84 -14.80
N GLY A 172 7.19 15.55 -16.01
CA GLY A 172 8.01 16.47 -16.80
C GLY A 172 9.35 16.81 -16.13
N VAL A 173 9.91 15.89 -15.34
CA VAL A 173 11.16 16.10 -14.61
C VAL A 173 12.29 15.29 -15.25
N ASP A 174 13.33 15.98 -15.70
CA ASP A 174 14.60 15.36 -16.10
C ASP A 174 15.46 15.10 -14.86
N TRP A 175 15.49 13.85 -14.40
CA TRP A 175 16.24 13.48 -13.20
C TRP A 175 17.75 13.57 -13.37
N ALA A 176 18.29 13.44 -14.59
CA ALA A 176 19.71 13.63 -14.84
C ALA A 176 20.08 15.11 -14.69
N ALA A 177 19.28 16.01 -15.26
CA ALA A 177 19.46 17.45 -15.10
C ALA A 177 19.35 17.91 -13.63
N VAL A 178 18.48 17.26 -12.83
CA VAL A 178 18.43 17.49 -11.37
C VAL A 178 19.78 17.18 -10.72
N ARG A 179 20.46 16.09 -11.13
CA ARG A 179 21.81 15.76 -10.63
C ARG A 179 22.80 16.85 -10.99
N ASP A 180 22.86 17.22 -12.27
CA ASP A 180 23.84 18.15 -12.82
C ASP A 180 23.71 19.53 -12.18
N ARG A 181 22.48 19.91 -11.80
CA ARG A 181 22.20 21.15 -11.07
C ARG A 181 22.72 21.12 -9.63
N TYR A 182 22.35 20.10 -8.84
CA TYR A 182 22.55 20.15 -7.39
C TYR A 182 23.87 19.52 -6.93
N ARG A 183 24.31 18.44 -7.59
CA ARG A 183 25.47 17.66 -7.14
C ARG A 183 26.78 18.46 -7.06
N PRO A 184 27.11 19.39 -7.97
CA PRO A 184 28.36 20.16 -7.90
C PRO A 184 28.45 21.05 -6.65
N ALA A 185 27.31 21.51 -6.12
CA ALA A 185 27.24 22.40 -4.96
C ALA A 185 27.41 21.67 -3.61
N ILE A 186 27.22 20.35 -3.57
CA ILE A 186 27.40 19.56 -2.35
C ILE A 186 28.89 19.31 -2.12
N THR A 187 29.43 19.76 -0.99
CA THR A 187 30.85 19.60 -0.62
C THR A 187 30.99 18.89 0.73
N ALA A 188 32.23 18.73 1.22
CA ALA A 188 32.47 18.18 2.55
C ALA A 188 31.98 19.11 3.68
N ASP A 189 31.85 20.42 3.39
CA ASP A 189 31.43 21.44 4.35
C ASP A 189 29.90 21.68 4.33
N THR A 190 29.17 21.00 3.44
CA THR A 190 27.71 21.12 3.37
C THR A 190 27.08 20.61 4.66
N THR A 191 26.30 21.47 5.31
CA THR A 191 25.60 21.15 6.55
C THR A 191 24.40 20.24 6.31
N ASP A 192 23.94 19.55 7.36
CA ASP A 192 22.70 18.76 7.33
C ASP A 192 21.48 19.60 6.91
N ALA A 193 21.40 20.86 7.32
CA ALA A 193 20.29 21.73 6.96
C ALA A 193 20.29 22.07 5.46
N GLU A 194 21.45 22.39 4.91
CA GLU A 194 21.63 22.65 3.47
C GLU A 194 21.37 21.41 2.63
N LEU A 195 21.93 20.26 3.06
CA LEU A 195 21.72 18.99 2.37
C LEU A 195 20.23 18.61 2.36
N PHE A 196 19.53 18.72 3.50
CA PHE A 196 18.10 18.43 3.55
C PHE A 196 17.31 19.34 2.59
N GLY A 197 17.61 20.65 2.58
CA GLY A 197 16.97 21.60 1.68
C GLY A 197 17.17 21.23 0.21
N VAL A 198 18.39 20.82 -0.16
CA VAL A 198 18.66 20.33 -1.53
C VAL A 198 17.84 19.08 -1.85
N LEU A 199 17.82 18.07 -0.97
CA LEU A 199 17.08 16.83 -1.22
C LEU A 199 15.57 17.07 -1.31
N GLU A 200 15.02 17.99 -0.50
CA GLU A 200 13.64 18.45 -0.60
C GLU A 200 13.37 19.10 -1.96
N ASP A 201 14.20 20.06 -2.37
CA ASP A 201 14.05 20.80 -3.62
C ASP A 201 14.18 19.91 -4.87
N MET A 202 14.87 18.78 -4.76
CA MET A 202 14.93 17.77 -5.83
C MET A 202 13.58 17.08 -6.06
N ILE A 203 12.83 16.75 -5.00
CA ILE A 203 11.59 15.95 -5.09
C ILE A 203 10.31 16.79 -5.06
N LYS A 204 10.39 18.04 -4.59
CA LYS A 204 9.25 18.96 -4.54
C LYS A 204 8.57 19.19 -5.90
N PRO A 205 9.28 19.33 -7.03
CA PRO A 205 8.67 19.46 -8.35
C PRO A 205 7.95 18.20 -8.85
N LEU A 206 8.13 17.04 -8.20
CA LEU A 206 7.41 15.81 -8.58
C LEU A 206 5.93 15.88 -8.22
N HIS A 207 5.54 16.78 -7.31
CA HIS A 207 4.15 17.01 -6.90
C HIS A 207 3.43 15.69 -6.56
N ASP A 208 4.12 14.83 -5.80
CA ASP A 208 3.77 13.43 -5.60
C ASP A 208 3.59 13.12 -4.11
N ALA A 209 2.38 12.70 -3.72
CA ALA A 209 2.05 12.41 -2.33
C ALA A 209 2.77 11.18 -1.75
N HIS A 210 3.38 10.35 -2.59
CA HIS A 210 4.20 9.21 -2.18
C HIS A 210 5.70 9.51 -2.12
N THR A 211 6.09 10.78 -2.20
CA THR A 211 7.47 11.21 -1.98
C THR A 211 7.62 11.86 -0.61
N SER A 212 8.64 11.49 0.15
CA SER A 212 8.94 12.12 1.43
C SER A 212 10.42 12.06 1.76
N ILE A 213 10.90 12.96 2.61
CA ILE A 213 12.21 12.85 3.26
C ILE A 213 12.09 13.29 4.72
N VAL A 214 12.76 12.58 5.61
CA VAL A 214 12.71 12.76 7.06
C VAL A 214 14.11 12.71 7.65
N ALA A 215 14.48 13.78 8.34
CA ALA A 215 15.71 13.90 9.12
C ALA A 215 15.35 14.02 10.61
N GLY A 216 15.50 12.90 11.33
CA GLY A 216 15.15 12.83 12.75
C GLY A 216 13.68 13.13 13.03
N ARG A 217 13.39 13.83 14.13
CA ARG A 217 11.99 14.13 14.56
C ARG A 217 11.45 15.49 14.11
N LYS A 218 12.33 16.41 13.70
CA LYS A 218 11.98 17.82 13.53
C LYS A 218 11.83 18.24 12.07
N GLN A 219 12.50 17.55 11.14
CA GLN A 219 12.57 17.98 9.76
C GLN A 219 11.97 16.90 8.86
N ARG A 220 10.90 17.26 8.16
CA ARG A 220 10.13 16.37 7.30
C ARG A 220 9.55 17.15 6.14
N PHE A 221 9.66 16.58 4.95
CA PHE A 221 8.93 16.99 3.77
C PHE A 221 8.08 15.82 3.26
N VAL A 222 6.87 16.13 2.79
CA VAL A 222 5.99 15.18 2.09
C VAL A 222 5.49 15.90 0.85
N GLY A 223 5.69 15.31 -0.31
CA GLY A 223 5.21 15.86 -1.57
C GLY A 223 3.69 15.90 -1.62
N ARG A 224 3.15 16.76 -2.48
CA ARG A 224 1.71 16.88 -2.73
C ARG A 224 1.51 17.61 -4.06
N ARG A 225 0.37 17.36 -4.71
CA ARG A 225 -0.04 18.15 -5.87
C ARG A 225 -0.27 19.60 -5.46
N ALA A 226 0.16 20.55 -6.30
CA ALA A 226 0.15 21.97 -5.97
C ALA A 226 -1.26 22.53 -5.65
N ASP A 227 -2.31 21.94 -6.22
CA ASP A 227 -3.70 22.33 -6.01
C ASP A 227 -4.40 21.55 -4.89
N THR A 228 -3.69 20.70 -4.15
CA THR A 228 -4.23 20.02 -2.97
C THR A 228 -3.73 20.69 -1.69
N GLU A 229 -4.65 21.25 -0.91
CA GLU A 229 -4.37 21.69 0.44
C GLU A 229 -4.36 20.51 1.43
N ALA A 230 -3.41 20.51 2.36
CA ALA A 230 -3.39 19.51 3.42
C ALA A 230 -4.55 19.77 4.39
N PRO A 231 -5.40 18.78 4.69
CA PRO A 231 -6.57 19.00 5.52
C PRO A 231 -6.16 19.33 6.97
N THR A 232 -6.66 20.46 7.47
CA THR A 232 -6.57 20.83 8.89
C THR A 232 -7.68 20.17 9.69
N SER A 233 -7.54 20.11 11.02
CA SER A 233 -8.61 19.59 11.90
C SER A 233 -9.95 20.34 11.72
N ASP A 234 -9.88 21.65 11.45
CA ASP A 234 -11.06 22.46 11.15
C ASP A 234 -11.69 22.08 9.81
N THR A 235 -10.86 21.85 8.78
CA THR A 235 -11.32 21.40 7.47
C THR A 235 -12.03 20.05 7.58
N VAL A 236 -11.45 19.10 8.33
CA VAL A 236 -12.08 17.80 8.59
C VAL A 236 -13.43 17.97 9.30
N THR A 237 -13.50 18.86 10.30
CA THR A 237 -14.74 19.14 11.02
C THR A 237 -15.82 19.73 10.10
N LYS A 238 -15.44 20.64 9.19
CA LYS A 238 -16.35 21.20 8.20
C LYS A 238 -16.87 20.14 7.22
N ILE A 239 -15.98 19.28 6.72
CA ILE A 239 -16.33 18.13 5.86
C ILE A 239 -17.34 17.23 6.56
N GLU A 240 -17.05 16.78 7.79
CA GLU A 240 -17.96 15.92 8.55
C GLU A 240 -19.34 16.54 8.73
N LYS A 241 -19.41 17.84 9.06
CA LYS A 241 -20.69 18.56 9.25
C LYS A 241 -21.48 18.67 7.94
N ALA A 242 -20.85 19.05 6.84
CA ALA A 242 -21.49 19.21 5.54
C ALA A 242 -22.01 17.86 5.00
N THR A 243 -21.20 16.81 5.11
CA THR A 243 -21.58 15.45 4.72
C THR A 243 -22.72 14.93 5.59
N ALA A 244 -22.65 15.08 6.93
CA ALA A 244 -23.71 14.63 7.82
C ALA A 244 -25.05 15.32 7.54
N ALA A 245 -25.04 16.64 7.32
CA ALA A 245 -26.24 17.41 6.96
C ALA A 245 -26.85 16.93 5.64
N SER A 246 -26.02 16.60 4.64
CA SER A 246 -26.49 16.19 3.31
C SER A 246 -26.95 14.73 3.24
N VAL A 247 -26.38 13.87 4.09
CA VAL A 247 -26.89 12.50 4.34
C VAL A 247 -28.25 12.56 5.02
N GLY A 248 -28.42 13.47 5.99
CA GLY A 248 -29.73 13.78 6.59
C GLY A 248 -30.33 12.69 7.47
N THR A 249 -29.59 11.62 7.75
CA THR A 249 -29.98 10.51 8.62
C THR A 249 -28.76 9.99 9.40
N PRO A 250 -28.93 9.44 10.62
CA PRO A 250 -27.82 8.85 11.37
C PRO A 250 -27.12 7.74 10.58
N GLN A 251 -25.79 7.76 10.58
CA GLN A 251 -24.98 6.72 9.96
C GLN A 251 -24.60 5.66 10.98
N GLN A 252 -24.73 4.38 10.59
CA GLN A 252 -24.03 3.30 11.27
C GLN A 252 -22.53 3.44 10.99
N ARG A 253 -21.69 3.17 11.99
CA ARG A 253 -20.24 3.38 11.89
C ARG A 253 -19.45 2.18 12.41
N TRP A 254 -18.37 1.87 11.71
CA TRP A 254 -17.38 0.83 12.04
C TRP A 254 -15.97 1.37 11.83
N GLY A 255 -14.96 0.59 12.21
CA GLY A 255 -13.57 0.91 11.88
C GLY A 255 -13.07 2.20 12.53
N LEU A 256 -13.46 2.45 13.80
CA LEU A 256 -13.26 3.72 14.51
C LEU A 256 -13.86 4.94 13.77
N GLY A 257 -14.97 4.72 13.09
CA GLY A 257 -15.70 5.77 12.36
C GLY A 257 -15.23 6.00 10.92
N ALA A 258 -14.22 5.26 10.45
CA ALA A 258 -13.73 5.36 9.08
C ALA A 258 -14.68 4.77 8.04
N ILE A 259 -15.56 3.84 8.46
CA ILE A 259 -16.59 3.23 7.61
C ILE A 259 -17.94 3.72 8.12
N GLY A 260 -18.69 4.44 7.29
CA GLY A 260 -20.02 4.94 7.59
C GLY A 260 -21.06 4.41 6.60
N TYR A 261 -22.25 4.05 7.06
CA TYR A 261 -23.36 3.63 6.20
C TYR A 261 -24.69 4.24 6.61
N ALA A 262 -25.51 4.63 5.63
CA ALA A 262 -26.89 5.02 5.82
C ALA A 262 -27.79 4.56 4.65
N ASP A 263 -29.03 4.18 4.98
CA ASP A 263 -30.11 4.05 4.00
C ASP A 263 -30.74 5.43 3.77
N LEU A 264 -30.73 5.89 2.52
CA LEU A 264 -31.34 7.14 2.09
C LEU A 264 -32.72 6.89 1.45
N PRO A 265 -33.59 7.93 1.35
CA PRO A 265 -34.83 7.85 0.60
C PRO A 265 -34.62 7.31 -0.83
N GLY A 266 -35.60 6.60 -1.37
CA GLY A 266 -35.52 6.00 -2.70
C GLY A 266 -34.79 4.65 -2.76
N ARG A 267 -34.48 4.02 -1.61
CA ARG A 267 -33.65 2.81 -1.51
C ARG A 267 -32.24 3.04 -2.06
N ILE A 268 -31.66 4.19 -1.74
CA ILE A 268 -30.27 4.52 -2.09
C ILE A 268 -29.41 4.26 -0.86
N GLY A 269 -28.39 3.42 -0.99
CA GLY A 269 -27.39 3.27 0.06
C GLY A 269 -26.34 4.38 -0.03
N TYR A 270 -25.82 4.84 1.11
CA TYR A 270 -24.65 5.72 1.19
C TYR A 270 -23.58 5.03 2.04
N LEU A 271 -22.46 4.65 1.43
CA LEU A 271 -21.31 4.00 2.06
C LEU A 271 -20.10 4.94 1.96
N ARG A 272 -19.60 5.42 3.09
CA ARG A 272 -18.41 6.29 3.15
C ARG A 272 -17.22 5.53 3.71
N ILE A 273 -16.08 5.66 3.06
CA ILE A 273 -14.80 5.11 3.53
C ILE A 273 -13.74 6.21 3.52
N THR A 274 -13.21 6.59 4.68
CA THR A 274 -12.22 7.69 4.80
C THR A 274 -10.76 7.21 4.87
N ARG A 275 -10.53 5.90 5.02
CA ARG A 275 -9.21 5.25 4.96
C ARG A 275 -9.35 3.74 4.77
N PHE A 276 -8.30 3.10 4.31
CA PHE A 276 -8.15 1.65 4.14
C PHE A 276 -7.06 1.09 5.07
N ALA A 277 -6.99 1.57 6.29
CA ALA A 277 -6.07 1.13 7.35
C ALA A 277 -6.59 1.66 8.69
N ASP A 278 -6.10 1.18 9.82
CA ASP A 278 -6.39 1.60 11.20
C ASP A 278 -7.85 1.41 11.65
N PHE A 279 -8.57 0.42 11.13
CA PHE A 279 -9.96 0.16 11.54
C PHE A 279 -10.07 -0.29 13.01
N THR A 280 -8.97 -0.71 13.62
CA THR A 280 -8.90 -1.10 15.03
C THR A 280 -7.84 -0.32 15.80
N GLU A 281 -7.89 -0.32 17.13
CA GLU A 281 -6.93 0.41 17.98
C GLU A 281 -5.50 -0.15 17.87
N ASP A 282 -5.37 -1.44 17.58
CA ASP A 282 -4.09 -2.15 17.47
C ASP A 282 -3.42 -1.97 16.09
N GLY A 283 -4.16 -1.46 15.08
CA GLY A 283 -3.60 -1.07 13.78
C GLY A 283 -3.11 -2.20 12.86
N ASP A 284 -3.36 -3.47 13.18
CA ASP A 284 -2.91 -4.56 12.32
C ASP A 284 -3.89 -4.88 11.18
N TYR A 285 -3.32 -5.18 10.02
CA TYR A 285 -4.09 -5.49 8.82
C TYR A 285 -5.10 -6.65 8.99
N ALA A 286 -4.79 -7.67 9.79
CA ALA A 286 -5.67 -8.83 9.92
C ALA A 286 -6.95 -8.47 10.70
N ARG A 287 -6.84 -7.70 11.79
CA ARG A 287 -7.97 -7.16 12.54
C ARG A 287 -8.74 -6.12 11.72
N ASP A 288 -8.05 -5.28 10.97
CA ASP A 288 -8.70 -4.33 10.07
C ASP A 288 -9.56 -5.04 9.02
N ARG A 289 -9.02 -6.09 8.41
CA ARG A 289 -9.78 -6.94 7.49
C ARG A 289 -11.02 -7.52 8.17
N ALA A 290 -10.89 -8.02 9.40
CA ALA A 290 -12.03 -8.59 10.12
C ALA A 290 -13.10 -7.53 10.47
N GLU A 291 -12.70 -6.33 10.88
CA GLU A 291 -13.64 -5.23 11.16
C GLU A 291 -14.32 -4.73 9.88
N LEU A 292 -13.60 -4.67 8.76
CA LEU A 292 -14.20 -4.39 7.45
C LEU A 292 -15.24 -5.45 7.09
N ASP A 293 -14.94 -6.74 7.29
CA ASP A 293 -15.88 -7.83 6.98
C ASP A 293 -17.19 -7.68 7.74
N LYS A 294 -17.10 -7.42 9.05
CA LYS A 294 -18.25 -7.13 9.90
C LYS A 294 -19.09 -5.96 9.38
N ALA A 295 -18.45 -4.89 8.93
CA ALA A 295 -19.16 -3.75 8.33
C ALA A 295 -19.84 -4.15 7.01
N LEU A 296 -19.14 -4.88 6.14
CA LEU A 296 -19.66 -5.33 4.86
C LEU A 296 -20.82 -6.32 5.00
N ASP A 297 -20.79 -7.19 6.01
CA ASP A 297 -21.89 -8.12 6.30
C ASP A 297 -23.14 -7.37 6.80
N ALA A 298 -22.95 -6.34 7.61
CA ALA A 298 -24.04 -5.48 8.08
C ALA A 298 -24.64 -4.61 6.95
N VAL A 299 -23.82 -4.19 5.98
CA VAL A 299 -24.24 -3.37 4.84
C VAL A 299 -24.90 -4.20 3.75
N PHE A 300 -24.27 -5.31 3.33
CA PHE A 300 -24.69 -6.10 2.17
C PHE A 300 -25.50 -7.33 2.61
N THR A 301 -26.70 -7.07 3.14
CA THR A 301 -27.67 -8.10 3.54
C THR A 301 -28.56 -8.52 2.38
N GLU A 302 -29.18 -9.71 2.45
CA GLU A 302 -30.11 -10.19 1.43
C GLU A 302 -31.20 -9.18 1.06
N PRO A 303 -31.90 -8.50 2.00
CA PRO A 303 -32.92 -7.52 1.64
C PRO A 303 -32.40 -6.28 0.92
N ARG A 304 -31.12 -5.91 1.11
CA ARG A 304 -30.50 -4.75 0.44
C ARG A 304 -29.93 -5.11 -0.93
N THR A 305 -29.59 -6.36 -1.16
CA THR A 305 -28.97 -6.81 -2.42
C THR A 305 -29.97 -7.48 -3.36
N HIS A 306 -31.03 -8.10 -2.83
CA HIS A 306 -32.02 -8.85 -3.61
C HIS A 306 -33.48 -8.56 -3.20
N GLY A 307 -34.39 -8.89 -4.11
CA GLY A 307 -35.84 -8.82 -3.88
C GLY A 307 -36.43 -7.41 -3.88
N SER A 308 -37.65 -7.29 -3.37
CA SER A 308 -38.45 -6.06 -3.46
C SER A 308 -37.93 -4.90 -2.60
N LYS A 309 -37.03 -5.17 -1.64
CA LYS A 309 -36.40 -4.18 -0.76
C LYS A 309 -34.99 -3.79 -1.20
N ALA A 310 -34.47 -4.42 -2.26
CA ALA A 310 -33.12 -4.17 -2.75
C ALA A 310 -32.86 -2.68 -3.02
N LEU A 311 -31.62 -2.27 -2.76
CA LEU A 311 -31.13 -0.95 -3.08
C LEU A 311 -31.26 -0.69 -4.58
N ARG A 312 -31.81 0.46 -4.94
CA ARG A 312 -31.87 0.93 -6.34
C ARG A 312 -30.54 1.51 -6.80
N ALA A 313 -29.75 2.04 -5.88
CA ALA A 313 -28.41 2.54 -6.13
C ALA A 313 -27.57 2.52 -4.84
N LEU A 314 -26.25 2.56 -5.00
CA LEU A 314 -25.31 2.78 -3.90
C LEU A 314 -24.35 3.92 -4.25
N VAL A 315 -24.24 4.89 -3.35
CA VAL A 315 -23.24 5.97 -3.38
C VAL A 315 -22.07 5.55 -2.50
N ILE A 316 -20.88 5.49 -3.09
CA ILE A 316 -19.62 5.21 -2.40
C ILE A 316 -18.84 6.50 -2.29
N ASP A 317 -18.56 6.98 -1.08
CA ASP A 317 -17.89 8.24 -0.84
C ASP A 317 -16.43 8.05 -0.40
N LEU A 318 -15.50 8.47 -1.27
CA LEU A 318 -14.06 8.37 -1.11
C LEU A 318 -13.38 9.75 -1.11
N ARG A 319 -14.14 10.85 -1.08
CA ARG A 319 -13.60 12.21 -1.27
C ARG A 319 -12.58 12.62 -0.23
N PHE A 320 -12.64 12.02 0.96
CA PHE A 320 -11.71 12.20 2.06
C PHE A 320 -10.99 10.89 2.40
N ASN A 321 -10.67 10.06 1.39
CA ASN A 321 -10.00 8.78 1.59
C ASN A 321 -8.48 8.91 1.43
N GLY A 322 -7.75 8.82 2.54
CA GLY A 322 -6.29 8.97 2.56
C GLY A 322 -5.48 7.76 2.06
N GLY A 323 -6.11 6.68 1.63
CA GLY A 323 -5.43 5.44 1.24
C GLY A 323 -5.29 4.43 2.37
N GLY A 324 -4.30 3.55 2.27
CA GLY A 324 -4.09 2.40 3.13
C GLY A 324 -3.77 1.15 2.30
N SER A 325 -4.32 0.00 2.66
CA SER A 325 -4.07 -1.28 2.01
C SER A 325 -5.00 -1.54 0.80
N ASP A 326 -4.42 -1.70 -0.38
CA ASP A 326 -5.12 -2.09 -1.62
C ASP A 326 -6.10 -3.28 -1.45
N PRO A 327 -5.72 -4.38 -0.75
CA PRO A 327 -6.60 -5.52 -0.56
C PRO A 327 -7.92 -5.20 0.17
N LEU A 328 -7.95 -4.18 1.04
CA LEU A 328 -9.20 -3.78 1.71
C LEU A 328 -10.18 -3.16 0.70
N GLY A 329 -9.68 -2.32 -0.22
CA GLY A 329 -10.47 -1.80 -1.34
C GLY A 329 -10.98 -2.91 -2.27
N LEU A 330 -10.11 -3.84 -2.67
CA LEU A 330 -10.48 -5.01 -3.49
C LEU A 330 -11.53 -5.89 -2.80
N ARG A 331 -11.47 -5.99 -1.45
CA ARG A 331 -12.45 -6.73 -0.66
C ARG A 331 -13.83 -6.08 -0.72
N ILE A 332 -13.93 -4.75 -0.66
CA ILE A 332 -15.18 -4.04 -0.92
C ILE A 332 -15.65 -4.30 -2.36
N ALA A 333 -14.75 -4.21 -3.35
CA ALA A 333 -15.09 -4.47 -4.75
C ALA A 333 -15.68 -5.88 -4.98
N SER A 334 -15.22 -6.89 -4.22
CA SER A 334 -15.77 -8.26 -4.25
C SER A 334 -17.24 -8.36 -3.83
N ARG A 335 -17.72 -7.45 -2.97
CA ARG A 335 -19.13 -7.36 -2.55
C ARG A 335 -19.99 -6.60 -3.57
N LEU A 336 -19.37 -6.01 -4.59
CA LEU A 336 -20.01 -5.12 -5.55
C LEU A 336 -20.12 -5.74 -6.96
N THR A 337 -19.80 -7.02 -7.14
CA THR A 337 -19.85 -7.66 -8.45
C THR A 337 -20.34 -9.10 -8.35
N ALA A 338 -20.92 -9.62 -9.42
CA ALA A 338 -21.23 -11.04 -9.60
C ALA A 338 -20.30 -11.71 -10.63
N ARG A 339 -19.35 -10.97 -11.21
CA ARG A 339 -18.41 -11.46 -12.23
C ARG A 339 -17.00 -11.05 -11.87
N ALA A 340 -16.05 -11.95 -12.11
CA ALA A 340 -14.64 -11.64 -11.94
C ALA A 340 -14.17 -10.67 -13.05
N TYR A 341 -13.23 -9.79 -12.71
CA TYR A 341 -12.58 -8.88 -13.65
C TYR A 341 -11.23 -8.41 -13.12
N THR A 342 -10.32 -8.08 -14.03
CA THR A 342 -9.05 -7.43 -13.69
C THR A 342 -9.31 -5.99 -13.25
N ALA A 343 -8.97 -5.64 -12.02
CA ALA A 343 -9.07 -4.28 -11.49
C ALA A 343 -8.09 -3.33 -12.21
N TYR A 344 -6.83 -3.73 -12.23
CA TYR A 344 -5.72 -3.01 -12.84
C TYR A 344 -4.53 -3.96 -12.99
N THR A 345 -3.51 -3.53 -13.72
CA THR A 345 -2.22 -4.22 -13.74
C THR A 345 -1.16 -3.37 -13.06
N LYS A 346 -0.23 -3.99 -12.33
CA LYS A 346 0.89 -3.28 -11.71
C LYS A 346 2.24 -3.76 -12.25
N GLN A 347 3.19 -2.84 -12.32
CA GLN A 347 4.57 -3.10 -12.73
C GLN A 347 5.53 -2.27 -11.89
N ALA A 348 6.57 -2.89 -11.34
CA ALA A 348 7.65 -2.16 -10.67
C ALA A 348 8.64 -1.62 -11.70
N ARG A 349 9.29 -0.50 -11.40
CA ARG A 349 10.40 0.00 -12.20
C ARG A 349 11.59 -0.94 -12.02
N ASP A 350 12.17 -1.38 -13.12
CA ASP A 350 13.23 -2.38 -13.12
C ASP A 350 14.43 -1.85 -13.89
N ASN A 351 15.06 -0.79 -13.36
CA ASN A 351 16.07 -0.08 -14.13
C ASN A 351 17.45 -0.05 -13.48
N THR A 352 18.38 -0.74 -14.14
CA THR A 352 19.81 -0.47 -14.15
C THR A 352 20.14 0.69 -15.12
N VAL A 353 19.58 1.86 -14.82
CA VAL A 353 19.92 3.22 -15.31
C VAL A 353 19.86 3.60 -16.79
N ALA A 354 19.88 2.69 -17.75
CA ALA A 354 19.97 3.11 -19.16
C ALA A 354 18.63 3.19 -19.93
N ALA A 355 17.55 2.53 -19.48
CA ALA A 355 16.28 2.52 -20.22
C ALA A 355 15.06 2.39 -19.30
N GLU A 356 13.94 3.06 -19.58
CA GLU A 356 12.69 2.88 -18.83
C GLU A 356 12.15 1.44 -18.96
N ARG A 357 12.60 0.59 -18.06
CA ARG A 357 12.23 -0.81 -17.97
C ARG A 357 11.35 -1.01 -16.75
N PHE A 358 10.40 -1.91 -16.91
CA PHE A 358 9.43 -2.29 -15.90
C PHE A 358 9.36 -3.80 -15.86
N THR A 359 9.06 -4.35 -14.68
CA THR A 359 8.80 -5.78 -14.53
C THR A 359 7.63 -6.23 -15.40
N SER A 360 7.47 -7.54 -15.59
CA SER A 360 6.25 -8.10 -16.18
C SER A 360 5.00 -7.59 -15.47
N ALA A 361 3.95 -7.31 -16.25
CA ALA A 361 2.67 -6.84 -15.72
C ALA A 361 2.00 -7.91 -14.85
N GLN A 362 1.64 -7.53 -13.64
CA GLN A 362 0.89 -8.37 -12.72
C GLN A 362 -0.58 -7.94 -12.72
N PRO A 363 -1.51 -8.77 -13.21
CA PRO A 363 -2.93 -8.46 -13.10
C PRO A 363 -3.40 -8.63 -11.67
N ILE A 364 -4.14 -7.63 -11.20
CA ILE A 364 -4.82 -7.65 -9.90
C ILE A 364 -6.30 -7.88 -10.16
N GLU A 365 -6.82 -8.98 -9.62
CA GLU A 365 -8.17 -9.47 -9.91
C GLU A 365 -9.16 -9.11 -8.79
N VAL A 366 -10.39 -8.80 -9.19
CA VAL A 366 -11.55 -8.79 -8.30
C VAL A 366 -12.40 -10.00 -8.64
N SER A 367 -12.55 -10.90 -7.67
CA SER A 367 -13.50 -12.02 -7.76
C SER A 367 -14.74 -11.72 -6.91
N PRO A 368 -15.95 -12.10 -7.36
CA PRO A 368 -17.16 -11.93 -6.57
C PRO A 368 -17.05 -12.73 -5.27
N ARG A 369 -17.63 -12.20 -4.19
CA ARG A 369 -17.67 -12.91 -2.91
C ARG A 369 -18.64 -14.09 -2.99
N THR A 370 -18.10 -15.31 -2.94
CA THR A 370 -18.90 -16.54 -2.92
C THR A 370 -19.60 -16.74 -1.57
N GLY A 371 -20.88 -17.10 -1.59
CA GLY A 371 -21.66 -17.46 -0.40
C GLY A 371 -22.26 -16.28 0.37
N ASP A 372 -21.85 -15.04 0.08
CA ASP A 372 -22.35 -13.84 0.75
C ASP A 372 -23.12 -12.93 -0.23
N PRO A 373 -24.16 -12.16 0.21
CA PRO A 373 -24.99 -11.38 -0.71
C PRO A 373 -24.23 -10.23 -1.37
N VAL A 374 -24.17 -10.16 -2.71
CA VAL A 374 -23.43 -9.11 -3.45
C VAL A 374 -24.35 -8.07 -4.08
N TYR A 375 -23.92 -6.81 -4.13
CA TYR A 375 -24.66 -5.72 -4.79
C TYR A 375 -24.18 -5.50 -6.24
N THR A 376 -25.06 -5.78 -7.21
CA THR A 376 -24.74 -5.68 -8.65
C THR A 376 -25.39 -4.47 -9.34
N GLY A 377 -26.11 -3.63 -8.60
CA GLY A 377 -26.85 -2.49 -9.15
C GLY A 377 -26.01 -1.25 -9.49
N PRO A 378 -26.67 -0.13 -9.82
CA PRO A 378 -26.01 1.15 -10.12
C PRO A 378 -25.13 1.70 -8.98
N LEU A 379 -23.97 2.26 -9.35
CA LEU A 379 -23.03 2.89 -8.41
C LEU A 379 -22.72 4.32 -8.80
N ALA A 380 -22.71 5.23 -7.82
CA ALA A 380 -21.96 6.48 -7.90
C ALA A 380 -20.75 6.41 -6.98
N VAL A 381 -19.59 6.90 -7.43
CA VAL A 381 -18.37 6.98 -6.63
C VAL A 381 -17.99 8.45 -6.51
N LEU A 382 -18.01 8.98 -5.29
CA LEU A 382 -17.64 10.36 -5.02
C LEU A 382 -16.13 10.44 -4.81
N THR A 383 -15.44 11.25 -5.61
CA THR A 383 -13.98 11.42 -5.58
C THR A 383 -13.59 12.88 -5.47
N GLY A 384 -12.43 13.14 -4.88
CA GLY A 384 -11.89 14.49 -4.77
C GLY A 384 -10.38 14.49 -4.65
N ARG A 385 -9.79 15.68 -4.53
CA ARG A 385 -8.33 15.84 -4.42
C ARG A 385 -7.72 15.11 -3.24
N LEU A 386 -8.51 14.78 -2.21
CA LEU A 386 -8.09 14.05 -1.01
C LEU A 386 -8.40 12.54 -1.09
N THR A 387 -8.81 12.03 -2.26
CA THR A 387 -8.79 10.60 -2.58
C THR A 387 -7.38 10.22 -3.04
N VAL A 388 -6.64 9.49 -2.20
CA VAL A 388 -5.20 9.22 -2.35
C VAL A 388 -4.93 7.71 -2.29
N SER A 389 -3.89 7.22 -2.98
CA SER A 389 -3.32 5.87 -2.78
C SER A 389 -4.37 4.76 -2.94
N ALA A 390 -4.59 3.89 -1.94
CA ALA A 390 -5.61 2.83 -2.02
C ALA A 390 -7.04 3.34 -2.26
N GLY A 391 -7.34 4.62 -1.95
CA GLY A 391 -8.55 5.32 -2.38
C GLY A 391 -8.68 5.39 -3.91
N GLU A 392 -7.56 5.62 -4.58
CA GLU A 392 -7.45 5.70 -6.03
C GLU A 392 -7.42 4.32 -6.68
N THR A 393 -6.69 3.35 -6.11
CA THR A 393 -6.67 1.97 -6.65
C THR A 393 -8.04 1.29 -6.52
N PHE A 394 -8.78 1.55 -5.42
CA PHE A 394 -10.16 1.11 -5.31
C PHE A 394 -11.07 1.81 -6.34
N THR A 395 -10.91 3.11 -6.53
CA THR A 395 -11.63 3.85 -7.59
C THR A 395 -11.32 3.26 -8.97
N GLN A 396 -10.06 2.93 -9.26
CA GLN A 396 -9.61 2.31 -10.50
C GLN A 396 -10.20 0.92 -10.68
N ALA A 397 -10.20 0.09 -9.63
CA ALA A 397 -10.80 -1.24 -9.64
C ALA A 397 -12.27 -1.18 -10.05
N LEU A 398 -13.03 -0.25 -9.45
CA LEU A 398 -14.45 -0.08 -9.79
C LEU A 398 -14.68 0.36 -11.24
N MET A 399 -13.70 0.92 -11.96
CA MET A 399 -13.87 1.33 -13.35
C MET A 399 -14.14 0.15 -14.30
N ASN A 400 -13.63 -1.04 -13.98
CA ASN A 400 -13.82 -2.26 -14.78
C ASN A 400 -15.01 -3.12 -14.31
N ARG A 401 -15.71 -2.70 -13.27
CA ARG A 401 -16.96 -3.31 -12.83
C ARG A 401 -18.05 -3.12 -13.90
N SER A 402 -18.96 -4.10 -14.01
CA SER A 402 -20.20 -3.97 -14.79
C SER A 402 -21.44 -4.05 -13.89
N PRO A 403 -22.40 -3.10 -13.98
CA PRO A 403 -22.32 -1.86 -14.77
C PRO A 403 -21.23 -0.91 -14.25
N ALA A 404 -20.67 -0.12 -15.15
CA ALA A 404 -19.62 0.84 -14.79
C ALA A 404 -20.18 1.93 -13.84
N PRO A 405 -19.43 2.32 -12.80
CA PRO A 405 -19.86 3.36 -11.87
C PRO A 405 -19.82 4.74 -12.52
N VAL A 406 -20.69 5.63 -12.06
CA VAL A 406 -20.61 7.08 -12.37
C VAL A 406 -19.73 7.74 -11.32
N ARG A 407 -18.53 8.20 -11.71
CA ARG A 407 -17.63 8.94 -10.82
C ARG A 407 -18.07 10.41 -10.77
N ILE A 408 -18.26 10.98 -9.59
CA ILE A 408 -18.79 12.34 -9.40
C ILE A 408 -17.85 13.11 -8.47
N GLY A 409 -17.53 14.36 -8.81
CA GLY A 409 -16.70 15.22 -7.97
C GLY A 409 -15.51 15.78 -8.72
N GLU A 410 -14.32 15.65 -8.16
CA GLU A 410 -13.06 16.12 -8.76
C GLU A 410 -12.12 14.96 -9.06
N ASN A 411 -10.99 15.27 -9.71
CA ASN A 411 -9.93 14.29 -9.91
C ASN A 411 -9.43 13.80 -8.55
N THR A 412 -9.09 12.52 -8.47
CA THR A 412 -8.29 11.99 -7.35
C THR A 412 -6.88 12.62 -7.32
N GLN A 413 -6.07 12.32 -6.32
CA GLN A 413 -4.77 12.97 -6.07
C GLN A 413 -3.70 12.69 -7.16
N GLY A 414 -3.77 11.56 -7.84
CA GLY A 414 -2.75 11.10 -8.78
C GLY A 414 -1.50 10.56 -8.09
N ALA A 415 -1.67 9.90 -6.94
CA ALA A 415 -0.60 9.29 -6.17
C ALA A 415 -0.85 7.77 -6.05
N PHE A 416 -0.39 7.04 -7.04
CA PHE A 416 -0.46 5.57 -7.11
C PHE A 416 0.86 4.96 -6.63
N SER A 417 0.94 3.62 -6.64
CA SER A 417 2.06 2.78 -6.18
C SER A 417 2.00 2.39 -4.71
N ASP A 418 2.35 1.13 -4.44
CA ASP A 418 2.96 0.76 -3.17
C ASP A 418 4.19 1.64 -2.92
N THR A 419 4.38 2.16 -1.71
CA THR A 419 5.54 2.98 -1.39
C THR A 419 6.74 2.11 -1.02
N MET A 420 7.94 2.58 -1.36
CA MET A 420 9.18 2.05 -0.83
C MET A 420 9.77 3.02 0.18
N ASP A 421 9.96 2.54 1.41
CA ASP A 421 10.78 3.24 2.39
C ASP A 421 12.24 2.87 2.18
N ARG A 422 13.10 3.88 2.36
CA ARG A 422 14.54 3.80 2.17
C ARG A 422 15.28 4.54 3.26
N VAL A 423 16.49 4.07 3.54
CA VAL A 423 17.42 4.68 4.48
C VAL A 423 18.56 5.34 3.70
N LEU A 424 19.06 6.45 4.23
CA LEU A 424 20.27 7.12 3.73
C LEU A 424 21.47 6.78 4.62
N PRO A 425 22.71 6.90 4.12
CA PRO A 425 23.91 6.58 4.90
C PRO A 425 24.02 7.32 6.24
N ASN A 426 23.51 8.55 6.33
CA ASN A 426 23.47 9.34 7.58
C ASN A 426 22.27 9.02 8.50
N GLY A 427 21.46 8.00 8.17
CA GLY A 427 20.33 7.54 8.98
C GLY A 427 19.02 8.28 8.73
N TRP A 428 18.99 9.25 7.80
CA TRP A 428 17.72 9.82 7.33
C TRP A 428 16.92 8.77 6.56
N THR A 429 15.61 8.99 6.46
CA THR A 429 14.73 8.11 5.71
C THR A 429 13.96 8.88 4.67
N PHE A 430 13.63 8.23 3.57
CA PHE A 430 12.80 8.80 2.53
C PHE A 430 11.87 7.74 1.95
N THR A 431 10.80 8.21 1.33
CA THR A 431 9.79 7.36 0.69
C THR A 431 9.69 7.76 -0.78
N LEU A 432 9.51 6.78 -1.67
CA LEU A 432 9.21 6.98 -3.08
C LEU A 432 8.26 5.90 -3.60
N PRO A 433 7.38 6.21 -4.57
CA PRO A 433 6.69 5.18 -5.33
C PRO A 433 7.68 4.45 -6.24
N ASN A 434 7.39 3.18 -6.54
CA ASN A 434 8.24 2.32 -7.36
C ASN A 434 7.48 1.61 -8.49
N GLU A 435 6.16 1.72 -8.49
CA GLU A 435 5.29 0.95 -9.35
C GLU A 435 4.39 1.88 -10.16
N ARG A 436 4.00 1.44 -11.35
CA ARG A 436 2.93 2.05 -12.12
C ARG A 436 1.70 1.14 -12.14
N TYR A 437 0.53 1.75 -12.04
CA TYR A 437 -0.76 1.08 -12.02
C TYR A 437 -1.51 1.43 -13.30
N LEU A 438 -1.78 0.44 -14.14
CA LEU A 438 -2.33 0.63 -15.47
C LEU A 438 -3.78 0.15 -15.53
N ALA A 439 -4.65 1.00 -16.09
CA ALA A 439 -5.98 0.61 -16.51
C ALA A 439 -5.92 -0.43 -17.66
N SER A 440 -7.08 -1.00 -17.99
CA SER A 440 -7.25 -1.99 -19.07
C SER A 440 -6.79 -1.48 -20.45
N ASN A 441 -6.76 -0.16 -20.66
CA ASN A 441 -6.24 0.48 -21.87
C ASN A 441 -4.75 0.88 -21.78
N GLY A 442 -4.02 0.43 -20.75
CA GLY A 442 -2.61 0.75 -20.52
C GLY A 442 -2.35 2.14 -19.91
N ARG A 443 -3.38 2.91 -19.57
CA ARG A 443 -3.22 4.26 -19.00
C ARG A 443 -2.87 4.23 -17.51
N ALA A 444 -1.83 4.98 -17.13
CA ALA A 444 -1.54 5.35 -15.75
C ALA A 444 -2.20 6.69 -15.38
N PHE A 445 -2.43 6.92 -14.08
CA PHE A 445 -3.09 8.14 -13.58
C PHE A 445 -2.19 8.96 -12.65
N ASP A 446 -0.92 8.60 -12.50
CA ASP A 446 0.08 9.34 -11.74
C ASP A 446 0.13 10.83 -12.17
N GLY A 447 0.18 11.72 -11.18
CA GLY A 447 0.13 13.18 -11.36
C GLY A 447 -1.27 13.75 -11.56
N THR A 448 -2.04 13.22 -12.51
CA THR A 448 -3.36 13.81 -12.88
C THR A 448 -4.52 13.31 -12.03
N GLY A 449 -4.43 12.08 -11.52
CA GLY A 449 -5.53 11.38 -10.86
C GLY A 449 -6.61 10.89 -11.82
N ILE A 450 -7.51 10.06 -11.30
CA ILE A 450 -8.67 9.57 -12.02
C ILE A 450 -9.68 10.70 -12.14
N ALA A 451 -10.04 11.06 -13.37
CA ALA A 451 -11.05 12.06 -13.64
C ALA A 451 -12.46 11.55 -13.31
N PRO A 452 -13.34 12.44 -12.78
CA PRO A 452 -14.75 12.12 -12.61
C PRO A 452 -15.44 11.99 -13.97
N THR A 453 -16.54 11.24 -14.01
CA THR A 453 -17.46 11.23 -15.16
C THR A 453 -18.30 12.50 -15.16
N ILE A 454 -18.75 12.96 -13.98
CA ILE A 454 -19.46 14.24 -13.79
C ILE A 454 -18.63 15.11 -12.86
N ARG A 455 -18.08 16.20 -13.38
CA ARG A 455 -17.30 17.15 -12.58
C ARG A 455 -18.22 18.00 -11.71
N VAL A 456 -17.98 17.98 -10.41
CA VAL A 456 -18.64 18.82 -9.40
C VAL A 456 -17.57 19.27 -8.41
N PRO A 457 -17.49 20.56 -8.05
CA PRO A 457 -16.61 21.01 -6.98
C PRO A 457 -16.87 20.23 -5.68
N VAL A 458 -15.81 19.91 -4.94
CA VAL A 458 -15.90 19.10 -3.72
C VAL A 458 -15.50 19.97 -2.53
N PHE A 459 -16.44 20.14 -1.59
CA PHE A 459 -16.21 20.85 -0.32
C PHE A 459 -15.72 22.29 -0.52
N THR A 460 -16.45 23.06 -1.33
CA THR A 460 -16.19 24.49 -1.51
C THR A 460 -16.55 25.30 -0.26
N ASP A 461 -16.05 26.53 -0.17
CA ASP A 461 -16.48 27.44 0.91
C ASP A 461 -18.00 27.70 0.87
N GLU A 462 -18.61 27.69 -0.31
CA GLU A 462 -20.07 27.78 -0.47
C GLU A 462 -20.77 26.53 0.09
N ASP A 463 -20.25 25.33 -0.20
CA ASP A 463 -20.77 24.07 0.36
C ASP A 463 -20.73 24.10 1.89
N PHE A 464 -19.60 24.54 2.46
CA PHE A 464 -19.46 24.66 3.91
C PHE A 464 -20.40 25.70 4.51
N ALA A 465 -20.54 26.88 3.88
CA ALA A 465 -21.43 27.94 4.34
C ALA A 465 -22.90 27.49 4.31
N ALA A 466 -23.30 26.78 3.25
CA ALA A 466 -24.65 26.26 3.07
C ALA A 466 -24.90 24.93 3.80
N ARG A 467 -23.87 24.31 4.40
CA ARG A 467 -23.89 22.94 4.95
C ARG A 467 -24.41 21.91 3.94
N ARG A 468 -24.01 22.07 2.67
CA ARG A 468 -24.39 21.22 1.55
C ARG A 468 -23.21 20.38 1.08
N ASP A 469 -23.54 19.40 0.27
CA ASP A 469 -22.60 18.49 -0.35
C ASP A 469 -23.00 18.33 -1.82
N GLY A 470 -22.41 19.13 -2.70
CA GLY A 470 -22.78 19.16 -4.12
C GLY A 470 -22.61 17.80 -4.82
N ALA A 471 -21.54 17.05 -4.50
CA ALA A 471 -21.31 15.75 -5.12
C ALA A 471 -22.34 14.70 -4.68
N LEU A 472 -22.70 14.67 -3.38
CA LEU A 472 -23.75 13.77 -2.89
C LEU A 472 -25.14 14.19 -3.41
N ALA A 473 -25.43 15.49 -3.45
CA ALA A 473 -26.67 16.00 -4.04
C ALA A 473 -26.80 15.54 -5.49
N ARG A 474 -25.73 15.67 -6.29
CA ARG A 474 -25.71 15.22 -7.69
C ARG A 474 -25.90 13.70 -7.83
N ALA A 475 -25.32 12.90 -6.94
CA ALA A 475 -25.53 11.46 -6.93
C ALA A 475 -26.99 11.08 -6.62
N ARG A 476 -27.63 11.82 -5.71
CA ARG A 476 -29.05 11.62 -5.37
C ARG A 476 -29.98 12.01 -6.52
N GLU A 477 -29.67 13.08 -7.26
CA GLU A 477 -30.42 13.43 -8.47
C GLU A 477 -30.33 12.37 -9.56
N LEU A 478 -29.19 11.69 -9.69
CA LEU A 478 -28.98 10.66 -10.70
C LEU A 478 -29.81 9.39 -10.46
N PHE A 479 -30.08 9.07 -9.20
CA PHE A 479 -30.75 7.82 -8.79
C PHE A 479 -32.14 8.02 -8.17
N GLY A 480 -32.54 9.27 -7.95
CA GLY A 480 -33.74 9.69 -7.24
C GLY A 480 -35.01 9.64 -8.07
#